data_AF-A0A6M0S0J3-F1
#
_entry.id   AF-A0A6M0S0J3-F1
#
_cell.length_a   1.000
_cell.length_b   1.000
_cell.length_c   1.000
_cell.angle_alpha   90.00
_cell.angle_beta   90.00
_cell.angle_gamma   90.00
#
_symmetry.space_group_name_H-M   'P 1'
#
loop_
_entity.id
_entity.type
_entity.pdbx_description
1 polymer ?
#
loop_
_entity_poly.entity_id
_entity_poly.type
_entity_poly.pdbx_seq_one_letter_code
_entity_poly.pdbx_strand_id
1 'polypeptide(L)'
;MDIKTAQHVVMTQADLTVSDAFLARLQQYKPPVPGQVTSLLLALKSITENLKAAEQLDRPLVYALHQLAYEGRQFYEQGKRAKVEWPPLLNADIERIAIATAQIFKGKT
;
A
#
# COMPACT_ATOMS: atom_id res chain seq x y z
N MET A 1 15.33 2.48 4.98
CA MET A 1 15.13 1.89 3.64
C MET A 1 15.39 2.99 2.63
N ASP A 2 16.24 2.77 1.64
CA ASP A 2 16.47 3.75 0.58
C ASP A 2 15.24 3.85 -0.35
N ILE A 3 15.15 4.94 -1.13
CA ILE A 3 13.98 5.23 -1.95
C ILE A 3 13.72 4.17 -3.03
N LYS A 4 14.75 3.57 -3.62
CA LYS A 4 14.58 2.56 -4.68
C LYS A 4 13.99 1.27 -4.10
N THR A 5 14.52 0.83 -2.96
CA THR A 5 13.96 -0.32 -2.23
C THR A 5 12.52 -0.04 -1.81
N ALA A 6 12.22 1.17 -1.34
CA ALA A 6 10.86 1.55 -0.93
C ALA A 6 9.87 1.53 -2.11
N GLN A 7 10.25 2.09 -3.26
CA GLN A 7 9.44 2.05 -4.48
C GLN A 7 9.19 0.61 -4.93
N HIS A 8 10.22 -0.24 -4.91
CA HIS A 8 10.08 -1.65 -5.27
C HIS A 8 9.12 -2.38 -4.32
N VAL A 9 9.21 -2.16 -3.00
CA VAL A 9 8.26 -2.73 -2.03
C VAL A 9 6.83 -2.30 -2.35
N VAL A 10 6.59 -1.00 -2.58
CA VAL A 10 5.25 -0.49 -2.91
C VAL A 10 4.69 -1.14 -4.17
N MET A 11 5.48 -1.19 -5.25
CA MET A 11 5.05 -1.80 -6.52
C MET A 11 4.76 -3.29 -6.36
N THR A 12 5.63 -4.05 -5.70
CA THR A 12 5.45 -5.49 -5.48
C THR A 12 4.22 -5.77 -4.62
N GLN A 13 3.94 -4.97 -3.59
CA GLN A 13 2.75 -5.18 -2.73
C GLN A 13 1.43 -4.77 -3.39
N ALA A 14 1.48 -3.93 -4.43
CA ALA A 14 0.34 -3.53 -5.23
C ALA A 14 0.04 -4.49 -6.40
N ASP A 15 1.02 -5.30 -6.81
CA ASP A 15 0.89 -6.18 -7.97
C ASP A 15 -0.06 -7.36 -7.71
N LEU A 16 -1.20 -7.38 -8.39
CA LEU A 16 -2.21 -8.44 -8.29
C LEU A 16 -1.75 -9.78 -8.91
N THR A 17 -0.70 -9.77 -9.74
CA THR A 17 -0.14 -10.99 -10.34
C THR A 17 0.81 -11.73 -9.39
N VAL A 18 1.31 -11.04 -8.36
CA VAL A 18 2.17 -11.64 -7.32
C VAL A 18 1.26 -12.22 -6.23
N SER A 19 1.07 -13.54 -6.23
CA SER A 19 0.06 -14.20 -5.39
C SER A 19 0.13 -13.87 -3.89
N ASP A 20 1.32 -13.61 -3.36
CA ASP A 20 1.50 -13.27 -1.94
C ASP A 20 1.61 -11.77 -1.68
N ALA A 21 1.49 -10.90 -2.69
CA ALA A 21 1.43 -9.47 -2.48
C ALA A 21 0.22 -9.07 -1.64
N PHE A 22 0.35 -7.98 -0.89
CA PHE A 22 -0.70 -7.43 -0.04
C PHE A 22 -2.06 -7.33 -0.77
N LEU A 23 -2.12 -6.67 -1.94
CA LEU A 23 -3.40 -6.52 -2.66
C LEU A 23 -3.94 -7.84 -3.21
N ALA A 24 -3.08 -8.70 -3.75
CA ALA A 24 -3.48 -10.01 -4.26
C ALA A 24 -4.13 -10.85 -3.15
N ARG A 25 -3.57 -10.81 -1.93
CA ARG A 25 -4.13 -11.54 -0.78
C ARG A 25 -5.49 -10.99 -0.36
N LEU A 26 -5.64 -9.66 -0.28
CA LEU A 26 -6.93 -9.06 0.04
C LEU A 26 -7.99 -9.41 -1.02
N GLN A 27 -7.63 -9.35 -2.29
CA GLN A 27 -8.51 -9.73 -3.41
C GLN A 27 -8.95 -11.21 -3.30
N GLN A 28 -8.06 -12.08 -2.84
CA GLN A 28 -8.32 -13.50 -2.63
C GLN A 28 -9.01 -13.81 -1.29
N TYR A 29 -9.49 -12.81 -0.54
CA TYR A 29 -10.08 -13.00 0.78
C TYR A 29 -9.15 -13.65 1.81
N LYS A 30 -7.84 -13.44 1.66
CA LYS A 30 -6.81 -13.93 2.58
C LYS A 30 -6.21 -12.78 3.38
N PRO A 31 -5.96 -12.97 4.69
CA PRO A 31 -5.27 -11.95 5.47
C PRO A 31 -3.85 -11.71 4.92
N PRO A 32 -3.30 -10.49 5.05
CA PRO A 32 -1.91 -10.21 4.74
C PRO A 32 -0.96 -11.12 5.53
N VAL A 33 0.21 -11.41 4.96
CA VAL A 33 1.28 -12.13 5.67
C VAL A 33 1.84 -11.24 6.78
N PRO A 34 2.15 -11.79 7.97
CA PRO A 34 2.79 -11.02 9.04
C PRO A 34 3.99 -10.21 8.54
N GLY A 35 4.04 -8.93 8.92
CA GLY A 35 5.11 -8.00 8.53
C GLY A 35 4.91 -7.30 7.18
N GLN A 36 4.02 -7.76 6.28
CA GLN A 36 3.79 -7.10 4.99
C GLN A 36 3.33 -5.65 5.14
N VAL A 37 2.32 -5.45 5.99
CA VAL A 37 1.76 -4.11 6.22
C VAL A 37 2.81 -3.18 6.86
N THR A 38 3.60 -3.69 7.81
CA THR A 38 4.70 -2.93 8.41
C THR A 38 5.75 -2.52 7.36
N SER A 39 6.18 -3.45 6.51
CA SER A 39 7.14 -3.16 5.43
C SER A 39 6.58 -2.15 4.44
N LEU A 40 5.29 -2.25 4.12
CA LEU A 40 4.61 -1.33 3.22
C LEU A 40 4.53 0.09 3.81
N LEU A 41 4.11 0.21 5.07
CA LEU A 41 4.06 1.51 5.77
C LEU A 41 5.46 2.14 5.90
N LEU A 42 6.49 1.32 6.15
CA LEU A 42 7.88 1.78 6.20
C LEU A 42 8.36 2.28 4.81
N ALA A 43 7.97 1.59 3.75
CA ALA A 43 8.27 1.99 2.38
C ALA A 43 7.58 3.32 2.02
N LEU A 44 6.28 3.45 2.31
CA LEU A 44 5.53 4.69 2.09
C LEU A 44 6.14 5.86 2.85
N LYS A 45 6.50 5.67 4.12
CA LYS A 45 7.21 6.68 4.92
C LYS A 45 8.54 7.09 4.27
N SER A 46 9.34 6.12 3.81
CA SER A 46 10.61 6.42 3.14
C SER A 46 10.41 7.21 1.85
N ILE A 47 9.39 6.89 1.04
CA ILE A 47 9.06 7.67 -0.16
C ILE A 47 8.69 9.10 0.25
N THR A 48 7.80 9.30 1.21
CA THR A 48 7.41 10.64 1.69
C THR A 48 8.60 11.46 2.21
N GLU A 49 9.56 10.82 2.90
CA GLU A 49 10.71 11.51 3.48
C GLU A 49 11.77 11.90 2.45
N ASN A 50 11.99 11.03 1.45
CA ASN A 50 13.09 11.14 0.50
C ASN A 50 12.68 11.72 -0.86
N LEU A 51 11.38 11.81 -1.16
CA LEU A 51 10.92 12.45 -2.40
C LEU A 51 11.30 13.93 -2.38
N LYS A 52 12.15 14.33 -3.32
CA LYS A 52 12.57 15.75 -3.43
C LYS A 52 11.45 16.56 -4.07
N ALA A 53 11.37 17.84 -3.72
CA ALA A 53 10.33 18.75 -4.25
C ALA A 53 10.34 18.88 -5.79
N ALA A 54 11.47 18.60 -6.45
CA ALA A 54 11.61 18.63 -7.92
C ALA A 54 11.48 17.25 -8.59
N GLU A 55 11.22 16.18 -7.82
CA GLU A 55 11.25 14.80 -8.31
C GLU A 55 9.89 14.41 -8.88
N GLN A 56 9.88 13.98 -10.14
CA GLN A 56 8.70 13.42 -10.78
C GLN A 56 8.48 11.99 -10.28
N LEU A 57 7.25 11.66 -9.89
CA LEU A 57 6.87 10.29 -9.60
C LEU A 57 6.72 9.51 -10.91
N ASP A 58 7.35 8.35 -10.99
CA ASP A 58 7.18 7.46 -12.14
C ASP A 58 5.75 6.91 -12.21
N ARG A 59 5.21 6.74 -13.42
CA ARG A 59 3.82 6.32 -13.66
C ARG A 59 3.46 4.98 -13.01
N PRO A 60 4.29 3.93 -13.08
CA PRO A 60 4.01 2.67 -12.40
C PRO A 60 3.92 2.83 -10.88
N LEU A 61 4.77 3.68 -10.28
CA LEU A 61 4.70 3.97 -8.85
C LEU A 61 3.41 4.71 -8.50
N VAL A 62 3.02 5.72 -9.29
CA VAL A 62 1.74 6.43 -9.11
C VAL A 62 0.57 5.47 -9.17
N TYR A 63 0.57 4.54 -10.14
CA TYR A 63 -0.48 3.55 -10.28
C TYR A 63 -0.51 2.59 -9.08
N ALA A 64 0.63 2.07 -8.63
CA ALA A 64 0.73 1.22 -7.45
C ALA A 64 0.20 1.92 -6.19
N LEU A 65 0.56 3.20 -5.98
CA LEU A 65 0.06 4.02 -4.87
C LEU A 65 -1.47 4.18 -4.92
N HIS A 66 -2.03 4.43 -6.11
CA HIS A 66 -3.47 4.49 -6.32
C HIS A 66 -4.14 3.15 -5.98
N GLN A 67 -3.61 2.03 -6.47
CA GLN A 67 -4.17 0.70 -6.18
C GLN A 67 -4.17 0.42 -4.67
N LEU A 68 -3.06 0.70 -3.99
CA LEU A 68 -2.96 0.47 -2.55
C LEU A 68 -4.00 1.28 -1.75
N ALA A 69 -4.18 2.55 -2.09
CA ALA A 69 -5.13 3.42 -1.40
C ALA A 69 -6.60 3.08 -1.74
N TYR A 70 -6.89 2.86 -3.02
CA TYR A 70 -8.25 2.67 -3.50
C TYR A 70 -8.68 1.20 -3.47
N GLU A 71 -7.98 0.32 -4.20
CA GLU A 71 -8.33 -1.09 -4.29
C GLU A 71 -8.16 -1.81 -2.96
N GLY A 72 -7.14 -1.47 -2.17
CA GLY A 72 -6.96 -2.00 -0.82
C GLY A 72 -8.19 -1.79 0.07
N ARG A 73 -8.81 -0.61 0.01
CA ARG A 73 -10.06 -0.33 0.72
C ARG A 73 -11.22 -1.16 0.16
N GLN A 74 -11.34 -1.25 -1.17
CA GLN A 74 -12.40 -2.02 -1.80
C GLN A 74 -12.34 -3.51 -1.45
N PHE A 75 -11.15 -4.13 -1.48
CA PHE A 75 -10.99 -5.54 -1.16
C PHE A 75 -11.26 -5.83 0.32
N TYR A 76 -10.83 -4.95 1.23
CA TYR A 76 -11.15 -5.07 2.65
C TYR A 76 -12.66 -5.07 2.91
N GLU A 77 -13.40 -4.11 2.31
CA GLU A 77 -14.86 -4.02 2.46
C GLU A 77 -15.57 -5.22 1.82
N GLN A 78 -15.09 -5.71 0.67
CA GLN A 78 -15.60 -6.93 0.05
C GLN A 78 -15.42 -8.14 0.97
N GLY A 79 -14.23 -8.33 1.54
CA GLY A 79 -14.00 -9.44 2.48
C GLY A 79 -14.80 -9.29 3.77
N LYS A 80 -15.01 -8.06 4.26
CA LYS A 80 -15.90 -7.81 5.40
C LYS A 80 -17.34 -8.25 5.09
N ARG A 81 -17.86 -7.93 3.90
CA ARG A 81 -19.18 -8.42 3.44
C ARG A 81 -19.21 -9.94 3.29
N ALA A 82 -18.11 -10.53 2.86
CA ALA A 82 -17.92 -11.98 2.77
C ALA A 82 -17.59 -12.66 4.11
N LYS A 83 -17.59 -11.93 5.24
CA LYS A 83 -17.29 -12.42 6.60
C LYS A 83 -15.88 -13.02 6.76
N VAL A 84 -14.89 -12.49 6.03
CA VAL A 84 -13.48 -12.82 6.24
C VAL A 84 -13.03 -12.32 7.60
N GLU A 85 -12.30 -13.17 8.34
CA GLU A 85 -11.66 -12.79 9.59
C GLU A 85 -10.39 -11.97 9.32
N TRP A 86 -10.56 -10.66 9.26
CA TRP A 86 -9.45 -9.75 9.10
C TRP A 86 -8.64 -9.56 10.39
N PRO A 87 -7.31 -9.35 10.30
CA PRO A 87 -6.52 -8.92 11.45
C PRO A 87 -7.10 -7.64 12.06
N PRO A 88 -7.10 -7.49 13.39
CA PRO A 88 -7.84 -6.43 14.09
C PRO A 88 -7.39 -5.01 13.71
N LEU A 89 -6.11 -4.85 13.33
CA LEU A 89 -5.54 -3.55 12.96
C LEU A 89 -5.66 -3.23 11.46
N LEU A 90 -6.08 -4.19 10.63
CA LEU A 90 -6.01 -4.05 9.18
C LEU A 90 -6.79 -2.84 8.65
N ASN A 91 -7.95 -2.53 9.23
CA ASN A 91 -8.72 -1.34 8.84
C ASN A 91 -7.93 -0.05 9.05
N ALA A 92 -7.33 0.11 10.24
CA ALA A 92 -6.52 1.27 10.57
C ALA A 92 -5.24 1.32 9.71
N ASP A 93 -4.68 0.17 9.38
CA ASP A 93 -3.50 0.10 8.51
C ASP A 93 -3.80 0.51 7.07
N ILE A 94 -4.94 0.07 6.50
CA ILE A 94 -5.40 0.51 5.17
C ILE A 94 -5.66 2.02 5.15
N GLU A 95 -6.22 2.58 6.22
CA GLU A 95 -6.38 4.02 6.36
C GLU A 95 -5.03 4.74 6.39
N ARG A 96 -4.05 4.23 7.15
CA ARG A 96 -2.68 4.80 7.17
C ARG A 96 -2.02 4.74 5.80
N ILE A 97 -2.22 3.67 5.03
CA ILE A 97 -1.73 3.54 3.66
C ILE A 97 -2.34 4.65 2.79
N ALA A 98 -3.66 4.84 2.85
CA ALA A 98 -4.34 5.88 2.08
C ALA A 98 -3.85 7.30 2.44
N ILE A 99 -3.68 7.58 3.73
CA ILE A 99 -3.15 8.86 4.22
C ILE A 99 -1.72 9.08 3.71
N ALA A 100 -0.85 8.07 3.80
CA ALA A 100 0.53 8.19 3.34
C ALA A 100 0.60 8.43 1.83
N THR A 101 -0.21 7.72 1.04
CA THR A 101 -0.36 7.96 -0.41
C THR A 101 -0.80 9.40 -0.70
N ALA A 102 -1.79 9.92 0.03
CA ALA A 102 -2.24 11.30 -0.14
C ALA A 102 -1.14 12.31 0.20
N GLN A 103 -0.32 12.05 1.23
CA GLN A 103 0.84 12.88 1.57
C GLN A 103 1.90 12.88 0.47
N ILE A 104 2.17 11.72 -0.15
CA ILE A 104 3.11 11.60 -1.28
C ILE A 104 2.62 12.45 -2.45
N PHE A 105 1.34 12.36 -2.81
CA PHE A 105 0.78 13.13 -3.93
C PHE A 105 0.67 14.63 -3.67
N LYS A 106 0.38 15.03 -2.42
CA LYS A 106 0.35 16.44 -2.05
C LYS A 106 1.74 17.09 -2.17
N GLY A 107 2.81 16.30 -2.01
CA GLY A 107 4.15 16.81 -1.74
C GLY A 107 4.22 17.36 -0.31
N LYS A 108 5.41 17.38 0.30
CA LYS A 108 5.60 17.94 1.64
C LYS A 108 5.08 19.39 1.70
N THR A 109 4.16 19.66 2.63
CA THR A 109 4.02 20.97 3.28
C THR A 109 5.16 21.17 4.27
#